data_AF-A0A7X8KAC8-F1
#
_entry.id   AF-A0A7X8KAC8-F1
#
_cell.length_a   1.000
_cell.length_b   1.000
_cell.length_c   1.000
_cell.angle_alpha   90.00
_cell.angle_beta   90.00
_cell.angle_gamma   90.00
#
_symmetry.space_group_name_H-M   'P 1'
#
loop_
_entity.id
_entity.type
_entity.pdbx_description
1 polymer ?
#
loop_
_entity_poly.entity_id
_entity_poly.type
_entity_poly.pdbx_seq_one_letter_code
_entity_poly.pdbx_strand_id
1 'polypeptide(L)'
;MDAHESFDLKKLMSIEVSKERLDRIRDVVYFDRGDISDEVKDFLLKEQVRFVNIQYARFLAGVKFTKDDVDELMKDSIDIHAHGGSEPFDRICLEDEMLQEYTKAGCKAVVIKTWYTPSASRNALLQKQLNTWAKQQELNPVKIFGGITLNQSVGGLNPNAVLRCLKYPGMKYVWLPMVDSYHHRKLVYDDVSGSGLRILDEKGKVLPELQEILRIVA
;
A
#
# COMPACT_ATOMS: atom_id res chain seq x y z
N MET A 1 -18.39 9.90 35.95
CA MET A 1 -17.89 10.52 34.72
C MET A 1 -16.43 10.18 34.64
N ASP A 2 -16.12 9.18 33.83
CA ASP A 2 -14.79 8.59 33.78
C ASP A 2 -13.83 9.54 33.04
N ALA A 3 -12.59 9.68 33.51
CA ALA A 3 -11.62 10.66 32.99
C ALA A 3 -11.11 10.35 31.57
N HIS A 4 -11.81 9.46 30.86
CA HIS A 4 -11.41 8.85 29.61
C HIS A 4 -12.35 9.22 28.44
N GLU A 5 -13.37 10.04 28.65
CA GLU A 5 -14.38 10.40 27.63
C GLU A 5 -13.93 11.42 26.56
N SER A 6 -12.67 11.85 26.55
CA SER A 6 -12.13 12.64 25.42
C SER A 6 -10.73 12.18 25.03
N PHE A 7 -10.67 11.27 24.05
CA PHE A 7 -9.42 10.73 23.53
C PHE A 7 -9.02 11.44 22.23
N ASP A 8 -8.02 12.31 22.28
CA ASP A 8 -7.48 12.98 21.09
C ASP A 8 -6.38 12.13 20.43
N LEU A 9 -6.68 11.57 19.25
CA LEU A 9 -5.75 10.77 18.46
C LEU A 9 -4.44 11.53 18.15
N LYS A 10 -4.52 12.85 17.94
CA LYS A 10 -3.37 13.70 17.63
C LYS A 10 -2.43 13.82 18.82
N LYS A 11 -2.98 13.89 20.04
CA LYS A 11 -2.24 13.86 21.30
C LYS A 11 -1.57 12.50 21.55
N LEU A 12 -2.24 11.41 21.17
CA LEU A 12 -1.68 10.06 21.27
C LEU A 12 -0.48 9.86 20.32
N MET A 13 -0.56 10.37 19.10
CA MET A 13 0.50 10.25 18.10
C MET A 13 1.69 11.19 18.35
N SER A 14 1.53 12.20 19.22
CA SER A 14 2.56 13.20 19.54
C SER A 14 3.30 12.94 20.87
N ILE A 15 3.21 11.71 21.41
CA ILE A 15 3.87 11.37 22.67
C ILE A 15 5.39 11.49 22.54
N GLU A 16 5.96 12.32 23.43
CA GLU A 16 7.39 12.41 23.65
C GLU A 16 7.83 11.39 24.71
N VAL A 17 8.89 10.64 24.39
CA VAL A 17 9.52 9.73 25.33
C VAL A 17 10.66 10.48 26.01
N SER A 18 10.58 10.64 27.33
CA SER A 18 11.63 11.30 28.11
C SER A 18 12.91 10.46 28.15
N LYS A 19 14.05 11.13 28.29
CA LYS A 19 15.36 10.48 28.42
C LYS A 19 15.40 9.50 29.60
N GLU A 20 14.87 9.89 30.75
CA GLU A 20 14.78 9.04 31.94
C GLU A 20 14.01 7.73 31.67
N ARG A 21 12.95 7.79 30.86
CA ARG A 21 12.19 6.59 30.49
C ARG A 21 12.96 5.69 29.52
N LEU A 22 13.74 6.27 28.61
CA LEU A 22 14.62 5.50 27.72
C LEU A 22 15.72 4.79 28.52
N ASP A 23 16.35 5.49 29.46
CA ASP A 23 17.42 4.94 30.30
C ASP A 23 16.93 3.71 31.09
N ARG A 24 15.73 3.76 31.69
CA ARG A 24 15.14 2.60 32.39
C ARG A 24 14.87 1.39 31.50
N ILE A 25 14.53 1.63 30.22
CA ILE A 25 14.16 0.56 29.29
C ILE A 25 15.41 -0.06 28.66
N ARG A 26 16.46 0.73 28.50
CA ARG A 26 17.77 0.28 28.03
C ARG A 26 18.31 -0.87 28.89
N ASP A 27 18.05 -0.86 30.20
CA ASP A 27 18.52 -1.90 31.13
C ASP A 27 17.81 -3.25 30.97
N VAL A 28 16.66 -3.29 30.28
CA VAL A 28 15.81 -4.50 30.15
C VAL A 28 15.60 -4.94 28.71
N VAL A 29 16.14 -4.22 27.73
CA VAL A 29 16.05 -4.55 26.30
C VAL A 29 17.41 -4.99 25.79
N TYR A 30 17.48 -6.23 25.30
CA TYR A 30 18.66 -6.77 24.66
C TYR A 30 18.62 -6.56 23.14
N PHE A 31 19.70 -6.01 22.59
CA PHE A 31 19.90 -5.91 21.14
C PHE A 31 20.73 -7.11 20.68
N ASP A 32 20.19 -7.87 19.74
CA ASP A 32 20.79 -9.05 19.12
C ASP A 32 21.98 -8.71 18.19
N ARG A 33 22.08 -7.45 17.77
CA ARG A 33 23.18 -6.91 16.97
C ARG A 33 24.09 -6.00 17.81
N GLY A 34 25.39 -6.32 17.83
CA GLY A 34 26.41 -5.55 18.55
C GLY A 34 27.00 -4.38 17.76
N ASP A 35 26.72 -4.28 16.47
CA ASP A 35 27.28 -3.30 15.52
C ASP A 35 26.41 -2.03 15.36
N ILE A 36 25.51 -1.76 16.31
CA ILE A 36 24.62 -0.59 16.28
C ILE A 36 25.08 0.48 17.27
N SER A 37 25.06 1.73 16.83
CA SER A 37 25.42 2.88 17.67
C SER A 37 24.36 3.15 18.74
N ASP A 38 24.74 3.87 19.79
CA ASP A 38 23.80 4.20 20.88
C ASP A 38 22.69 5.15 20.42
N GLU A 39 22.94 6.01 19.42
CA GLU A 39 21.90 6.84 18.81
C GLU A 39 20.83 5.98 18.11
N VAL A 40 21.25 4.91 17.42
CA VAL A 40 20.34 3.98 16.74
C VAL A 40 19.54 3.18 17.77
N LYS A 41 20.19 2.71 18.85
CA LYS A 41 19.49 2.05 19.96
C LYS A 41 18.43 2.97 20.58
N ASP A 42 18.76 4.23 20.82
CA ASP A 42 17.84 5.20 21.41
C ASP A 42 16.65 5.50 20.50
N PHE A 43 16.89 5.63 19.20
CA PHE A 43 15.82 5.76 18.22
C PHE A 43 14.87 4.57 18.25
N LEU A 44 15.41 3.34 18.19
CA LEU A 44 14.61 2.11 18.17
C LEU A 44 13.80 1.93 19.47
N LEU A 45 14.41 2.18 20.62
CA LEU A 45 13.70 2.15 21.92
C LEU A 45 12.60 3.19 21.97
N LYS A 46 12.85 4.41 21.48
CA LYS A 46 11.85 5.48 21.45
C LYS A 46 10.64 5.11 20.60
N GLU A 47 10.86 4.53 19.42
CA GLU A 47 9.77 4.07 18.56
C GLU A 47 9.00 2.91 19.17
N GLN A 48 9.69 1.94 19.79
CA GLN A 48 9.04 0.83 20.49
C GLN A 48 8.17 1.33 21.66
N VAL A 49 8.66 2.28 22.45
CA VAL A 49 7.90 2.86 23.57
C VAL A 49 6.69 3.64 23.10
N ARG A 50 6.81 4.42 22.02
CA ARG A 50 5.68 5.11 21.40
C ARG A 50 4.63 4.12 20.94
N PHE A 51 5.04 3.08 20.22
CA PHE A 51 4.14 2.04 19.77
C PHE A 51 3.40 1.37 20.93
N VAL A 52 4.11 0.94 21.97
CA VAL A 52 3.50 0.30 23.15
C VAL A 52 2.53 1.26 23.86
N ASN A 53 2.91 2.54 24.05
CA ASN A 53 2.00 3.54 24.64
C ASN A 53 0.72 3.71 23.82
N ILE A 54 0.85 3.79 22.49
CA ILE A 54 -0.30 3.90 21.58
C ILE A 54 -1.21 2.67 21.74
N GLN A 55 -0.64 1.46 21.72
CA GLN A 55 -1.42 0.22 21.86
C GLN A 55 -2.10 0.11 23.23
N TYR A 56 -1.38 0.39 24.30
CA TYR A 56 -1.90 0.25 25.67
C TYR A 56 -2.91 1.34 26.02
N ALA A 57 -2.67 2.59 25.60
CA ALA A 57 -3.63 3.67 25.79
C ALA A 57 -4.91 3.46 24.98
N ARG A 58 -4.82 2.91 23.76
CA ARG A 58 -6.01 2.47 23.00
C ARG A 58 -6.81 1.41 23.73
N PHE A 59 -6.11 0.43 24.33
CA PHE A 59 -6.74 -0.66 25.09
C PHE A 59 -7.39 -0.15 26.39
N LEU A 60 -6.69 0.66 27.18
CA LEU A 60 -7.19 1.23 28.43
C LEU A 60 -8.31 2.24 28.22
N ALA A 61 -8.31 2.99 27.11
CA ALA A 61 -9.38 3.91 26.75
C ALA A 61 -10.68 3.19 26.29
N GLY A 62 -10.69 1.85 26.23
CA GLY A 62 -11.88 1.08 25.87
C GLY A 62 -12.41 1.42 24.48
N VAL A 63 -11.55 1.91 23.57
CA VAL A 63 -11.96 2.38 22.25
C VAL A 63 -12.48 1.20 21.44
N LYS A 64 -13.80 1.13 21.30
CA LYS A 64 -14.47 0.19 20.42
C LYS A 64 -14.72 0.91 19.10
N PHE A 65 -14.02 0.48 18.05
CA PHE A 65 -14.40 0.86 16.70
C PHE A 65 -15.74 0.21 16.38
N THR A 66 -16.71 1.04 16.02
CA THR A 66 -18.00 0.66 15.48
C THR A 66 -17.91 0.56 13.96
N LYS A 67 -18.95 0.01 13.33
CA LYS A 67 -19.05 0.05 11.87
C LYS A 67 -19.19 1.49 11.37
N ASP A 68 -19.91 2.32 12.12
CA ASP A 68 -20.09 3.74 11.79
C ASP A 68 -18.76 4.50 11.77
N ASP A 69 -17.84 4.20 12.70
CA ASP A 69 -16.48 4.76 12.68
C ASP A 69 -15.71 4.37 11.41
N VAL A 70 -15.88 3.14 10.95
CA VAL A 70 -15.26 2.68 9.70
C VAL A 70 -15.90 3.40 8.51
N ASP A 71 -17.23 3.46 8.45
CA ASP A 71 -17.97 4.13 7.37
C ASP A 71 -17.63 5.62 7.29
N GLU A 72 -17.38 6.29 8.43
CA GLU A 72 -16.89 7.67 8.46
C GLU A 72 -15.47 7.78 7.88
N LEU A 73 -14.56 6.87 8.24
CA LEU A 73 -13.19 6.84 7.72
C LEU A 73 -13.10 6.57 6.22
N MET A 74 -14.08 5.85 5.65
CA MET A 74 -14.11 5.56 4.21
C MET A 74 -14.47 6.80 3.37
N LYS A 75 -15.24 7.74 3.91
CA LYS A 75 -15.65 8.95 3.19
C LYS A 75 -14.42 9.78 2.83
N ASP A 76 -14.38 10.22 1.56
CA ASP A 76 -13.27 10.96 0.97
C ASP A 76 -11.89 10.25 0.98
N SER A 77 -11.84 8.99 1.43
CA SER A 77 -10.61 8.21 1.46
C SER A 77 -10.13 7.86 0.06
N ILE A 78 -8.84 7.56 -0.06
CA ILE A 78 -8.21 7.11 -1.30
C ILE A 78 -7.51 5.78 -1.03
N ASP A 79 -8.00 4.72 -1.68
CA ASP A 79 -7.32 3.44 -1.69
C ASP A 79 -6.31 3.38 -2.83
N ILE A 80 -5.02 3.32 -2.48
CA ILE A 80 -3.93 3.36 -3.47
C ILE A 80 -3.52 1.98 -4.00
N HIS A 81 -4.15 0.90 -3.53
CA HIS A 81 -3.80 -0.45 -3.95
C HIS A 81 -4.96 -1.42 -3.71
N ALA A 82 -5.88 -1.47 -4.68
CA ALA A 82 -6.99 -2.41 -4.67
C ALA A 82 -6.82 -3.47 -5.76
N HIS A 83 -7.36 -4.67 -5.51
CA HIS A 83 -7.32 -5.78 -6.43
C HIS A 83 -8.74 -6.28 -6.74
N GLY A 84 -9.30 -5.82 -7.86
CA GLY A 84 -10.58 -6.33 -8.39
C GLY A 84 -10.39 -7.49 -9.37
N GLY A 85 -11.44 -8.28 -9.57
CA GLY A 85 -11.45 -9.39 -10.53
C GLY A 85 -11.37 -8.89 -11.98
N SER A 86 -10.37 -9.37 -12.70
CA SER A 86 -10.13 -9.28 -14.17
C SER A 86 -8.78 -9.94 -14.48
N GLU A 87 -8.50 -11.04 -13.79
CA GLU A 87 -7.22 -11.75 -13.73
C GLU A 87 -7.47 -13.25 -13.99
N PRO A 88 -6.45 -14.06 -14.34
CA PRO A 88 -6.62 -15.47 -14.68
C PRO A 88 -6.89 -16.38 -13.46
N PHE A 89 -7.35 -15.80 -12.36
CA PHE A 89 -7.67 -16.49 -11.12
C PHE A 89 -8.80 -15.75 -10.39
N ASP A 90 -9.55 -16.48 -9.60
CA ASP A 90 -10.74 -15.96 -8.92
C ASP A 90 -10.37 -14.93 -7.85
N ARG A 91 -11.20 -13.90 -7.74
CA ARG A 91 -11.18 -12.91 -6.66
C ARG A 91 -12.57 -12.82 -6.04
N ILE A 92 -12.65 -12.16 -4.88
CA ILE A 92 -13.90 -11.99 -4.12
C ILE A 92 -15.01 -11.37 -4.98
N CYS A 93 -14.65 -10.43 -5.87
CA CYS A 93 -15.57 -9.75 -6.77
C CYS A 93 -14.82 -9.26 -8.02
N LEU A 94 -15.58 -8.91 -9.06
CA LEU A 94 -15.04 -8.25 -10.26
C LEU A 94 -14.74 -6.76 -10.00
N GLU A 95 -13.94 -6.14 -10.86
CA GLU A 95 -13.56 -4.72 -10.74
C GLU A 95 -14.80 -3.80 -10.70
N ASP A 96 -15.85 -4.06 -11.48
CA ASP A 96 -17.06 -3.24 -11.53
C ASP A 96 -17.88 -3.32 -10.23
N GLU A 97 -18.06 -4.51 -9.66
CA GLU A 97 -18.71 -4.72 -8.36
C GLU A 97 -17.93 -4.02 -7.25
N MET A 98 -16.60 -4.22 -7.22
CA MET A 98 -15.71 -3.55 -6.27
C MET A 98 -15.87 -2.03 -6.31
N LEU A 99 -15.92 -1.44 -7.51
CA LEU A 99 -16.07 -0.01 -7.72
C LEU A 99 -17.44 0.54 -7.26
N GLN A 100 -18.50 -0.27 -7.38
CA GLN A 100 -19.82 0.08 -6.82
C GLN A 100 -19.75 0.16 -5.29
N GLU A 101 -19.04 -0.77 -4.64
CA GLU A 101 -18.86 -0.73 -3.18
C GLU A 101 -18.03 0.48 -2.71
N TYR A 102 -16.92 0.80 -3.38
CA TYR A 102 -16.17 2.04 -3.09
C TYR A 102 -17.04 3.30 -3.27
N THR A 103 -17.91 3.30 -4.28
CA THR A 103 -18.85 4.41 -4.53
C THR A 103 -19.88 4.53 -3.40
N LYS A 104 -20.47 3.42 -2.96
CA LYS A 104 -21.42 3.39 -1.83
C LYS A 104 -20.77 3.83 -0.52
N ALA A 105 -19.50 3.46 -0.31
CA ALA A 105 -18.71 3.85 0.85
C ALA A 105 -18.26 5.34 0.83
N GLY A 106 -18.55 6.09 -0.24
CA GLY A 106 -18.18 7.51 -0.35
C GLY A 106 -16.68 7.75 -0.55
N CYS A 107 -15.96 6.75 -1.05
CA CYS A 107 -14.52 6.88 -1.32
C CYS A 107 -14.26 7.85 -2.47
N LYS A 108 -13.17 8.61 -2.36
CA LYS A 108 -12.80 9.63 -3.35
C LYS A 108 -12.12 9.04 -4.57
N ALA A 109 -11.25 8.07 -4.35
CA ALA A 109 -10.53 7.42 -5.43
C ALA A 109 -10.07 6.01 -5.05
N VAL A 110 -9.84 5.19 -6.08
CA VAL A 110 -9.22 3.87 -5.95
C VAL A 110 -8.20 3.66 -7.07
N VAL A 111 -7.09 3.01 -6.76
CA VAL A 111 -6.08 2.56 -7.73
C VAL A 111 -6.18 1.06 -7.89
N ILE A 112 -6.59 0.62 -9.08
CA ILE A 112 -6.69 -0.80 -9.42
C ILE A 112 -5.30 -1.33 -9.77
N LYS A 113 -4.83 -2.35 -9.06
CA LYS A 113 -3.63 -3.12 -9.40
C LYS A 113 -4.01 -4.49 -9.93
N THR A 114 -3.31 -4.91 -10.97
CA THR A 114 -3.37 -6.27 -11.53
C THR A 114 -1.98 -6.85 -11.71
N TRP A 115 -1.89 -8.17 -11.83
CA TRP A 115 -0.65 -8.92 -11.94
C TRP A 115 -0.16 -8.97 -13.38
N TYR A 116 -1.06 -9.19 -14.34
CA TYR A 116 -0.63 -9.57 -15.70
C TYR A 116 -0.91 -8.55 -16.80
N THR A 117 -2.05 -7.87 -16.76
CA THR A 117 -2.42 -6.85 -17.75
C THR A 117 -2.38 -5.47 -17.11
N PRO A 118 -2.04 -4.39 -17.84
CA PRO A 118 -2.12 -3.04 -17.29
C PRO A 118 -3.58 -2.67 -16.99
N SER A 119 -3.92 -2.45 -15.72
CA SER A 119 -5.26 -1.98 -15.32
C SER A 119 -5.58 -0.61 -15.92
N ALA A 120 -4.54 0.21 -16.14
CA ALA A 120 -4.68 1.53 -16.77
C ALA A 120 -5.40 1.49 -18.13
N SER A 121 -5.27 0.39 -18.88
CA SER A 121 -5.89 0.24 -20.20
C SER A 121 -7.42 0.26 -20.17
N ARG A 122 -8.05 -0.07 -19.03
CA ARG A 122 -9.51 -0.20 -18.89
C ARG A 122 -10.15 0.82 -17.94
N ASN A 123 -9.37 1.67 -17.28
CA ASN A 123 -9.86 2.73 -16.39
C ASN A 123 -10.99 3.57 -17.02
N ALA A 124 -10.82 4.04 -18.26
CA ALA A 124 -11.80 4.89 -18.92
C ALA A 124 -13.13 4.16 -19.22
N LEU A 125 -13.04 2.86 -19.54
CA LEU A 125 -14.22 2.03 -19.79
C LEU A 125 -15.00 1.80 -18.49
N LEU A 126 -14.30 1.42 -17.43
CA LEU A 126 -14.88 1.23 -16.10
C LEU A 126 -15.48 2.52 -15.55
N GLN A 127 -14.79 3.66 -15.70
CA GLN A 127 -15.30 4.95 -15.24
C GLN A 127 -16.58 5.35 -15.97
N LYS A 128 -16.66 5.10 -17.29
CA LYS A 128 -17.88 5.36 -18.07
C LYS A 128 -19.05 4.50 -17.56
N GLN A 129 -18.82 3.22 -17.32
CA GLN A 129 -19.84 2.30 -16.80
C GLN A 129 -20.29 2.70 -15.39
N LEU A 130 -19.32 2.95 -14.48
CA LEU A 130 -19.59 3.35 -13.11
C LEU A 130 -20.35 4.67 -13.03
N ASN A 131 -20.00 5.66 -13.85
CA ASN A 131 -20.72 6.94 -13.89
C ASN A 131 -22.19 6.75 -14.29
N THR A 132 -22.47 5.82 -15.22
CA THR A 132 -23.83 5.52 -15.67
C THR A 132 -24.64 4.87 -14.54
N TRP A 133 -24.06 3.88 -13.88
CA TRP A 133 -24.67 3.22 -12.73
C TRP A 133 -24.87 4.17 -11.54
N ALA A 134 -23.84 4.94 -11.16
CA ALA A 134 -23.88 5.84 -10.02
C ALA A 134 -24.94 6.94 -10.19
N LYS A 135 -25.15 7.43 -11.42
CA LYS A 135 -26.23 8.38 -11.73
C LYS A 135 -27.62 7.78 -11.45
N GLN A 136 -27.83 6.49 -11.73
CA GLN A 136 -29.10 5.81 -11.44
C GLN A 136 -29.32 5.60 -9.95
N GLN A 137 -28.24 5.59 -9.15
CA GLN A 137 -28.28 5.46 -7.70
C GLN A 137 -28.23 6.81 -6.98
N GLU A 138 -28.17 7.93 -7.71
CA GLU A 138 -27.97 9.28 -7.16
C GLU A 138 -26.69 9.40 -6.28
N LEU A 139 -25.64 8.66 -6.64
CA LEU A 139 -24.34 8.63 -5.94
C LEU A 139 -23.25 9.37 -6.72
N ASN A 140 -22.23 9.82 -6.01
CA ASN A 140 -21.00 10.35 -6.60
C ASN A 140 -20.01 9.20 -6.85
N PRO A 141 -19.67 8.87 -8.12
CA PRO A 141 -18.80 7.74 -8.42
C PRO A 141 -17.38 7.94 -7.90
N VAL A 142 -16.77 6.88 -7.39
CA VAL A 142 -15.34 6.88 -7.05
C VAL A 142 -14.49 7.16 -8.30
N LYS A 143 -13.39 7.90 -8.14
CA LYS A 143 -12.44 8.11 -9.25
C LYS A 143 -11.54 6.90 -9.41
N ILE A 144 -11.43 6.42 -10.66
CA ILE A 144 -10.66 5.23 -10.98
C ILE A 144 -9.29 5.63 -11.50
N PHE A 145 -8.26 5.09 -10.84
CA PHE A 145 -6.89 5.11 -11.28
C PHE A 145 -6.37 3.69 -11.46
N GLY A 146 -5.26 3.56 -12.16
CA GLY A 146 -4.63 2.27 -12.40
C GLY A 146 -3.16 2.40 -12.72
N GLY A 147 -2.58 1.28 -13.14
CA GLY A 147 -1.15 1.19 -13.38
C GLY A 147 -0.74 0.03 -14.25
N ILE A 148 0.57 -0.25 -14.20
CA ILE A 148 1.19 -1.42 -14.82
C ILE A 148 2.08 -2.12 -13.79
N THR A 149 1.97 -3.44 -13.69
CA THR A 149 2.92 -4.26 -12.93
C THR A 149 3.92 -4.88 -13.89
N LEU A 150 5.21 -4.68 -13.64
CA LEU A 150 6.32 -5.07 -14.52
C LEU A 150 6.67 -6.56 -14.41
N ASN A 151 5.67 -7.43 -14.44
CA ASN A 151 5.83 -8.89 -14.49
C ASN A 151 6.20 -9.36 -15.92
N GLN A 152 6.51 -10.65 -16.08
CA GLN A 152 6.94 -11.20 -17.37
C GLN A 152 5.88 -11.06 -18.47
N SER A 153 4.59 -11.04 -18.10
CA SER A 153 3.47 -10.83 -19.03
C SER A 153 3.53 -9.51 -19.82
N VAL A 154 4.27 -8.51 -19.31
CA VAL A 154 4.51 -7.23 -20.00
C VAL A 154 5.97 -7.05 -20.42
N GLY A 155 6.76 -8.13 -20.38
CA GLY A 155 8.19 -8.13 -20.72
C GLY A 155 9.12 -7.80 -19.56
N GLY A 156 8.65 -7.82 -18.31
CA GLY A 156 9.46 -7.51 -17.14
C GLY A 156 9.72 -6.02 -16.97
N LEU A 157 10.97 -5.65 -16.64
CA LEU A 157 11.42 -4.25 -16.61
C LEU A 157 11.42 -3.66 -18.02
N ASN A 158 10.25 -3.24 -18.49
CA ASN A 158 10.00 -2.80 -19.85
C ASN A 158 9.68 -1.29 -19.90
N PRO A 159 10.67 -0.43 -20.24
CA PRO A 159 10.44 1.01 -20.32
C PRO A 159 9.43 1.41 -21.38
N ASN A 160 9.36 0.67 -22.50
CA ASN A 160 8.40 0.97 -23.56
C ASN A 160 6.96 0.76 -23.08
N ALA A 161 6.69 -0.34 -22.37
CA ALA A 161 5.37 -0.61 -21.81
C ALA A 161 4.93 0.51 -20.85
N VAL A 162 5.83 0.99 -19.99
CA VAL A 162 5.58 2.13 -19.10
C VAL A 162 5.25 3.40 -19.91
N LEU A 163 6.09 3.75 -20.88
CA LEU A 163 5.91 4.95 -21.72
C LEU A 163 4.58 4.94 -22.47
N ARG A 164 4.14 3.77 -22.96
CA ARG A 164 2.82 3.64 -23.60
C ARG A 164 1.69 3.76 -22.60
N CYS A 165 1.82 3.14 -21.42
CA CYS A 165 0.77 3.19 -20.40
C CYS A 165 0.53 4.59 -19.83
N LEU A 166 1.55 5.46 -19.78
CA LEU A 166 1.39 6.87 -19.38
C LEU A 166 0.33 7.63 -20.17
N LYS A 167 0.01 7.17 -21.39
CA LYS A 167 -1.01 7.81 -22.24
C LYS A 167 -2.44 7.41 -21.90
N TYR A 168 -2.63 6.38 -21.06
CA TYR A 168 -3.97 5.98 -20.65
C TYR A 168 -4.55 6.95 -19.59
N PRO A 169 -5.84 7.31 -19.70
CA PRO A 169 -6.52 8.08 -18.66
C PRO A 169 -6.45 7.38 -17.30
N GLY A 170 -6.09 8.14 -16.26
CA GLY A 170 -6.01 7.62 -14.90
C GLY A 170 -4.81 6.71 -14.62
N MET A 171 -3.83 6.60 -15.53
CA MET A 171 -2.53 5.99 -15.21
C MET A 171 -1.83 6.78 -14.11
N LYS A 172 -1.48 6.12 -13.00
CA LYS A 172 -0.80 6.73 -11.85
C LYS A 172 0.30 5.88 -11.22
N TYR A 173 0.32 4.57 -11.46
CA TYR A 173 1.25 3.67 -10.77
C TYR A 173 2.05 2.79 -11.72
N VAL A 174 3.32 2.59 -11.39
CA VAL A 174 4.19 1.57 -11.97
C VAL A 174 4.68 0.69 -10.82
N TRP A 175 4.24 -0.56 -10.79
CA TRP A 175 4.70 -1.53 -9.79
C TRP A 175 5.86 -2.35 -10.35
N LEU A 176 6.92 -2.48 -9.57
CA LEU A 176 8.03 -3.38 -9.87
C LEU A 176 7.56 -4.84 -9.90
N PRO A 177 8.35 -5.75 -10.51
CA PRO A 177 8.00 -7.16 -10.59
C PRO A 177 7.63 -7.72 -9.22
N MET A 178 6.54 -8.50 -9.17
CA MET A 178 6.06 -9.16 -7.95
C MET A 178 6.27 -10.67 -8.10
N VAL A 179 5.27 -11.37 -8.64
CA VAL A 179 5.25 -12.84 -8.71
C VAL A 179 6.35 -13.42 -9.59
N ASP A 180 6.79 -12.65 -10.59
CA ASP A 180 7.89 -13.05 -11.45
C ASP A 180 9.25 -12.53 -10.97
N SER A 181 9.31 -11.80 -9.85
CA SER A 181 10.59 -11.36 -9.30
C SER A 181 11.38 -12.55 -8.76
N TYR A 182 12.71 -12.51 -8.93
CA TYR A 182 13.61 -13.55 -8.43
C TYR A 182 13.39 -13.83 -6.93
N HIS A 183 13.29 -12.78 -6.11
CA HIS A 183 13.13 -12.91 -4.66
C HIS A 183 11.77 -13.49 -4.27
N HIS A 184 10.68 -13.05 -4.92
CA HIS A 184 9.35 -13.61 -4.63
C HIS A 184 9.29 -15.08 -5.02
N ARG A 185 9.79 -15.46 -6.19
CA ARG A 185 9.81 -16.86 -6.62
C ARG A 185 10.62 -17.73 -5.67
N LYS A 186 11.82 -17.28 -5.30
CA LYS A 186 12.70 -18.00 -4.38
C LYS A 186 12.07 -18.23 -3.01
N LEU A 187 11.41 -17.21 -2.45
CA LEU A 187 10.90 -17.26 -1.07
C LEU A 187 9.47 -17.80 -0.96
N VAL A 188 8.59 -17.46 -1.92
CA VAL A 188 7.16 -17.79 -1.87
C VAL A 188 6.86 -19.07 -2.63
N TYR A 189 7.57 -19.35 -3.73
CA TYR A 189 7.35 -20.55 -4.55
C TYR A 189 8.42 -21.63 -4.34
N ASP A 190 9.36 -21.41 -3.41
CA ASP A 190 10.53 -22.28 -3.18
C ASP A 190 11.28 -22.60 -4.49
N ASP A 191 11.34 -21.62 -5.39
CA ASP A 191 11.96 -21.79 -6.71
C ASP A 191 13.49 -21.77 -6.61
N VAL A 192 14.09 -22.95 -6.72
CA VAL A 192 15.55 -23.15 -6.71
C VAL A 192 16.20 -23.03 -8.09
N SER A 193 15.43 -22.77 -9.16
CA SER A 193 15.97 -22.71 -10.53
C SER A 193 16.90 -21.52 -10.78
N GLY A 194 16.89 -20.52 -9.91
CA GLY A 194 17.60 -19.26 -10.14
C GLY A 194 16.84 -18.26 -11.01
N SER A 195 15.66 -18.64 -11.51
CA SER A 195 14.83 -17.84 -12.42
C SER A 195 14.15 -16.66 -11.74
N GLY A 196 13.78 -15.66 -12.54
CA GLY A 196 12.98 -14.52 -12.12
C GLY A 196 13.65 -13.19 -12.40
N LEU A 197 12.82 -12.14 -12.42
CA LEU A 197 13.22 -10.79 -12.73
C LEU A 197 14.02 -10.20 -11.55
N ARG A 198 15.19 -9.68 -11.87
CA ARG A 198 16.04 -8.96 -10.92
C ARG A 198 15.94 -7.46 -11.22
N ILE A 199 16.25 -6.65 -10.22
CA ILE A 199 16.34 -5.18 -10.36
C ILE A 199 17.78 -4.68 -10.23
N LEU A 200 18.68 -5.55 -9.78
CA LEU A 200 20.12 -5.31 -9.67
C LEU A 200 20.87 -6.34 -10.52
N ASP A 201 22.03 -5.94 -11.04
CA ASP A 201 23.02 -6.84 -11.63
C ASP A 201 23.80 -7.63 -10.55
N GLU A 202 24.71 -8.49 -10.97
CA GLU A 202 25.56 -9.31 -10.08
C GLU A 202 26.50 -8.49 -9.19
N LYS A 203 26.73 -7.22 -9.53
CA LYS A 203 27.57 -6.27 -8.77
C LYS A 203 26.74 -5.37 -7.86
N GLY A 204 25.42 -5.59 -7.76
CA GLY A 204 24.51 -4.80 -6.95
C GLY A 204 24.13 -3.45 -7.56
N LYS A 205 24.40 -3.22 -8.86
CA LYS A 205 24.01 -1.98 -9.55
C LYS A 205 22.60 -2.10 -10.13
N VAL A 206 21.86 -1.00 -10.09
CA VAL A 206 20.52 -0.90 -10.69
C VAL A 206 20.60 -1.14 -12.19
N LEU A 207 19.74 -2.03 -12.70
CA LEU A 207 19.70 -2.38 -14.13
C LEU A 207 19.35 -1.17 -15.02
N PRO A 208 19.94 -1.05 -16.22
CA PRO A 208 19.69 0.08 -17.14
C PRO A 208 18.21 0.31 -17.45
N GLU A 209 17.43 -0.75 -17.60
CA GLU A 209 16.00 -0.70 -17.88
C GLU A 209 15.23 -0.05 -16.73
N LEU A 210 15.58 -0.36 -15.48
CA LEU A 210 14.98 0.26 -14.31
C LEU A 210 15.38 1.74 -14.22
N GLN A 211 16.62 2.11 -14.58
CA GLN A 211 17.02 3.51 -14.64
C GLN A 211 16.22 4.31 -15.68
N GLU A 212 15.94 3.73 -16.84
CA GLU A 212 15.07 4.33 -17.86
C GLU A 212 13.62 4.47 -17.34
N ILE A 213 13.07 3.43 -16.71
CA ILE A 213 11.74 3.49 -16.10
C ILE A 213 11.66 4.62 -15.06
N LEU A 214 12.66 4.74 -14.19
CA LEU A 214 12.73 5.80 -13.19
C LEU A 214 12.80 7.19 -13.84
N ARG A 215 13.50 7.34 -14.97
CA ARG A 215 13.52 8.58 -15.75
C ARG A 215 12.17 8.89 -16.42
N ILE A 216 11.43 7.88 -16.85
CA ILE A 216 10.10 8.04 -17.47
C ILE A 216 9.05 8.49 -16.44
N VAL A 217 9.15 8.06 -15.19
CA VAL A 217 8.16 8.36 -14.14
C VAL A 217 8.49 9.55 -13.23
N ALA A 218 9.69 10.13 -13.37
CA ALA A 218 10.14 11.32 -12.66
C ALA A 218 9.45 12.58 -13.19
#